data_AF-A0A7J4EI24-F1
#
_entry.id   AF-A0A7J4EI24-F1
#
_cell.length_a   1.000
_cell.length_b   1.000
_cell.length_c   1.000
_cell.angle_alpha   90.00
_cell.angle_beta   90.00
_cell.angle_gamma   90.00
#
_symmetry.space_group_name_H-M   'P 1'
#
loop_
_entity.id
_entity.type
_entity.pdbx_description
1 polymer ?
#
loop_
_entity_poly.entity_id
_entity_poly.type
_entity_poly.pdbx_seq_one_letter_code
_entity_poly.pdbx_strand_id
1 'polypeptide(L)'
;MEEKRRVYYSFYDIPQRESFTPSYGVTSHQSITSRTEIMHLLIAIIVLSIAFSFPLGGGGIIEGLNVVKEAMDKYPIALFSIITGFFFHELSHKFIAQRYGLWAEFRMYPGGLLFAFLFGLLIGFV
;
A
#
# COMPACT_ATOMS: atom_id res chain seq x y z
N MET A 1 -8.19 -24.87 35.97
CA MET A 1 -9.22 -23.88 35.60
C MET A 1 -9.22 -23.83 34.09
N GLU A 2 -10.33 -24.19 33.46
CA GLU A 2 -10.43 -24.39 32.03
C GLU A 2 -10.49 -23.03 31.33
N GLU A 3 -9.49 -22.71 30.53
CA GLU A 3 -9.42 -21.45 29.79
C GLU A 3 -10.49 -21.48 28.69
N LYS A 4 -11.68 -20.95 29.01
CA LYS A 4 -12.79 -20.84 28.06
C LYS A 4 -12.33 -19.97 26.88
N ARG A 5 -12.22 -20.60 25.69
CA ARG A 5 -11.96 -19.92 24.43
C ARG A 5 -12.99 -18.79 24.24
N ARG A 6 -12.53 -17.54 24.29
CA ARG A 6 -13.39 -16.38 24.07
C ARG A 6 -13.62 -16.23 22.57
N VAL A 7 -14.89 -16.19 22.16
CA VAL A 7 -15.32 -15.93 20.79
C VAL A 7 -15.90 -14.52 20.75
N TYR A 8 -15.30 -13.64 19.95
CA TYR A 8 -15.73 -12.26 19.77
C TYR A 8 -16.56 -12.16 18.49
N TYR A 9 -17.74 -11.55 18.56
CA TYR A 9 -18.68 -11.47 17.43
C TYR A 9 -18.64 -10.11 16.71
N SER A 10 -18.12 -9.09 17.39
CA SER A 10 -17.93 -7.74 16.86
C SER A 10 -16.52 -7.23 17.15
N PHE A 11 -16.00 -6.33 16.31
CA PHE A 11 -14.74 -5.62 16.56
C PHE A 11 -14.74 -4.89 17.91
N TYR A 12 -15.91 -4.46 18.38
CA TYR A 12 -16.09 -3.76 19.64
C TYR A 12 -16.03 -4.69 20.86
N ASP A 13 -16.20 -6.00 20.66
CA ASP A 13 -16.15 -7.00 21.73
C ASP A 13 -14.71 -7.42 22.05
N ILE A 14 -13.78 -7.17 21.12
CA ILE A 14 -12.36 -7.47 21.31
C ILE A 14 -11.85 -6.54 22.42
N PRO A 15 -11.40 -7.06 23.58
CA PRO A 15 -10.79 -6.21 24.59
C PRO A 15 -9.61 -5.52 23.91
N GLN A 16 -9.63 -4.18 23.89
CA GLN A 16 -8.46 -3.42 23.46
C GLN A 16 -7.31 -3.96 24.27
N ARG A 17 -6.27 -4.46 23.59
CA ARG A 17 -5.08 -4.99 24.24
C ARG A 17 -4.63 -3.87 25.17
N GLU A 18 -4.80 -4.03 26.48
CA GLU A 18 -3.99 -3.30 27.43
C GLU A 18 -2.58 -3.59 26.94
N SER A 19 -1.93 -2.56 26.41
CA SER A 19 -0.55 -2.64 26.02
C SER A 19 0.12 -3.25 27.23
N PHE A 20 0.57 -4.51 27.11
CA PHE A 20 1.38 -5.15 28.11
C PHE A 20 2.59 -4.23 28.24
N THR A 21 2.54 -3.32 29.19
CA THR A 21 3.65 -2.49 29.59
C THR A 21 4.48 -3.46 30.41
N PRO A 22 5.64 -3.92 29.91
CA PRO A 22 6.59 -4.49 30.83
C PRO A 22 6.79 -3.41 31.91
N SER A 23 6.83 -3.79 33.18
CA SER A 23 7.02 -2.86 34.31
C SER A 23 8.36 -2.10 34.30
N TYR A 24 9.08 -2.08 33.18
CA TYR A 24 10.19 -1.20 32.86
C TYR A 24 9.70 -0.16 31.86
N GLY A 25 9.58 1.09 32.30
CA GLY A 25 8.99 2.23 31.60
C GLY A 25 9.65 2.60 30.27
N VAL A 26 9.43 1.79 29.24
CA VAL A 26 9.66 2.15 27.84
C VAL A 26 8.30 2.46 27.25
N THR A 27 7.93 3.73 27.23
CA THR A 27 6.92 4.22 26.30
C THR A 27 7.48 3.95 24.91
N SER A 28 7.01 2.89 24.23
CA SER A 28 7.36 2.70 22.83
C SER A 28 6.83 3.92 22.10
N HIS A 29 7.71 4.84 21.74
CA HIS A 29 7.38 5.96 20.90
C HIS A 29 7.05 5.36 19.53
N GLN A 30 5.82 4.89 19.33
CA GLN A 30 5.39 4.30 18.08
C GLN A 30 5.48 5.41 17.04
N SER A 31 6.52 5.37 16.20
CA SER A 31 6.70 6.37 15.17
C SER A 31 5.50 6.28 14.23
N ILE A 32 4.78 7.39 14.10
CA ILE A 32 3.61 7.47 13.23
C ILE A 32 3.98 7.06 11.80
N THR A 33 5.20 7.38 11.34
CA THR A 33 5.74 6.96 10.04
C THR A 33 7.24 6.68 10.14
N SER A 34 7.75 5.84 9.23
CA SER A 34 9.17 5.44 9.15
C SER A 34 9.80 5.93 7.84
N ARG A 35 11.12 6.20 7.83
CA ARG A 35 11.83 6.58 6.59
C ARG A 35 11.70 5.51 5.51
N THR A 36 11.79 4.24 5.91
CA THR A 36 11.69 3.11 4.98
C THR A 36 10.29 2.97 4.40
N GLU A 37 9.26 3.27 5.18
CA GLU A 37 7.88 3.29 4.74
C GLU A 37 7.64 4.37 3.67
N ILE A 38 8.13 5.60 3.90
CA ILE A 38 8.01 6.70 2.94
C ILE A 38 8.72 6.32 1.62
N MET A 39 9.93 5.74 1.71
CA MET A 39 10.65 5.28 0.52
C MET A 39 9.87 4.19 -0.23
N HIS A 40 9.34 3.20 0.48
CA HIS A 40 8.54 2.13 -0.14
C HIS A 40 7.25 2.67 -0.78
N LEU A 41 6.55 3.59 -0.13
CA LEU A 41 5.36 4.24 -0.68
C LEU A 41 5.69 5.02 -1.95
N LEU A 42 6.77 5.82 -1.93
CA LEU A 42 7.20 6.59 -3.10
C LEU A 42 7.58 5.68 -4.27
N ILE A 43 8.35 4.61 -4.01
CA ILE A 43 8.71 3.63 -5.03
C ILE A 43 7.44 2.98 -5.61
N ALA A 44 6.53 2.54 -4.75
CA ALA A 44 5.27 1.95 -5.18
C ALA A 44 4.46 2.93 -6.05
N ILE A 45 4.26 4.17 -5.60
CA ILE A 45 3.54 5.20 -6.35
C ILE A 45 4.15 5.40 -7.74
N ILE A 46 5.46 5.59 -7.83
CA ILE A 46 6.13 5.82 -9.13
C ILE A 46 5.98 4.60 -10.03
N VAL A 47 6.30 3.40 -9.54
CA VAL A 47 6.26 2.16 -10.34
C VAL A 47 4.85 1.84 -10.82
N LEU A 48 3.86 1.93 -9.92
CA LEU A 48 2.46 1.72 -10.28
C LEU A 48 1.96 2.79 -11.25
N SER A 49 2.35 4.05 -11.09
CA SER A 49 1.94 5.12 -12.02
C SER A 49 2.47 4.90 -13.42
N ILE A 50 3.71 4.42 -13.56
CA ILE A 50 4.27 4.03 -14.86
C ILE A 50 3.55 2.79 -15.39
N ALA A 51 3.35 1.76 -14.56
CA ALA A 51 2.68 0.54 -14.98
C ALA A 51 1.26 0.80 -15.54
N PHE A 52 0.46 1.61 -14.84
CA PHE A 52 -0.90 1.96 -15.22
C PHE A 52 -0.99 2.96 -16.39
N SER A 53 0.10 3.66 -16.73
CA SER A 53 0.06 4.61 -17.84
C SER A 53 -0.01 3.92 -19.21
N PHE A 54 0.49 2.68 -19.32
CA PHE A 54 0.41 1.85 -20.53
C PHE A 54 -1.02 1.44 -20.91
N PRO A 55 -1.81 0.75 -20.05
CA PRO A 55 -3.21 0.45 -20.34
C PRO A 55 -4.03 1.70 -20.69
N LEU A 56 -3.77 2.82 -20.00
CA LEU A 56 -4.44 4.10 -20.28
C LEU A 56 -4.01 4.72 -21.61
N GLY A 57 -2.76 4.47 -22.02
CA GLY A 57 -2.17 4.85 -23.29
C GLY A 57 -2.48 3.88 -24.43
N GLY A 58 -3.42 2.96 -24.25
CA GLY A 58 -3.96 2.13 -25.33
C GLY A 58 -3.37 0.73 -25.48
N GLY A 59 -2.39 0.33 -24.66
CA GLY A 59 -1.83 -1.03 -24.74
C GLY A 59 -0.42 -1.16 -24.15
N GLY A 60 0.26 -2.26 -24.49
CA GLY A 60 1.65 -2.51 -24.11
C GLY A 60 2.64 -2.29 -25.25
N ILE A 61 3.95 -2.28 -24.96
CA ILE A 61 4.99 -2.05 -25.97
C ILE A 61 5.05 -3.14 -27.05
N ILE A 62 4.48 -4.32 -26.80
CA ILE A 62 4.37 -5.40 -27.79
C ILE A 62 3.51 -4.96 -28.99
N GLU A 63 2.56 -4.05 -28.78
CA GLU A 63 1.66 -3.54 -29.83
C GLU A 63 2.30 -2.45 -30.69
N GLY A 64 3.38 -1.83 -30.21
CA GLY A 64 4.20 -0.87 -30.96
C GLY A 64 4.81 0.22 -30.09
N LEU A 65 5.87 0.87 -30.59
CA LEU A 65 6.61 1.87 -29.82
C LEU A 65 5.86 3.20 -29.63
N ASN A 66 4.84 3.48 -30.48
CA ASN A 66 4.00 4.68 -30.36
C ASN A 66 3.27 4.74 -29.01
N VAL A 67 2.95 3.57 -28.43
CA VAL A 67 2.31 3.43 -27.12
C VAL A 67 3.12 4.10 -26.01
N VAL A 68 4.46 4.16 -26.12
CA VAL A 68 5.29 4.82 -25.10
C VAL A 68 4.98 6.31 -25.01
N LYS A 69 4.74 6.96 -26.16
CA LYS A 69 4.38 8.38 -26.20
C LYS A 69 2.99 8.60 -25.59
N GLU A 70 2.02 7.76 -25.97
CA GLU A 70 0.66 7.83 -25.43
C GLU A 70 0.63 7.56 -23.92
N ALA A 71 1.38 6.56 -23.46
CA ALA A 71 1.53 6.25 -22.04
C ALA A 71 2.15 7.44 -21.27
N MET A 72 3.12 8.15 -21.86
CA MET A 72 3.71 9.33 -21.24
C MET A 72 2.72 10.50 -21.15
N ASP A 73 1.88 10.69 -22.17
CA ASP A 73 0.80 11.68 -22.14
C ASP A 73 -0.26 11.34 -21.07
N LYS A 74 -0.48 10.04 -20.78
CA LYS A 74 -1.42 9.57 -19.76
C LYS A 74 -0.83 9.44 -18.35
N TYR A 75 0.48 9.52 -18.21
CA TYR A 75 1.16 9.37 -16.92
C TYR A 75 0.62 10.31 -15.82
N PRO A 76 0.32 11.61 -16.06
CA PRO A 76 -0.25 12.48 -15.03
C PRO A 76 -1.59 12.00 -14.49
N ILE A 77 -2.43 11.43 -15.38
CA ILE A 77 -3.73 10.87 -15.00
C ILE A 77 -3.51 9.58 -14.18
N ALA A 78 -2.62 8.70 -14.63
CA ALA A 78 -2.25 7.50 -13.90
C ALA A 78 -1.74 7.83 -12.49
N LEU A 79 -0.83 8.79 -12.36
CA LEU A 79 -0.31 9.25 -11.07
C LEU A 79 -1.41 9.75 -10.14
N PHE A 80 -2.34 10.56 -10.66
CA PHE A 80 -3.47 11.02 -9.86
C PHE A 80 -4.37 9.85 -9.41
N SER A 81 -4.64 8.90 -10.28
CA SER A 81 -5.39 7.67 -9.94
C SER A 81 -4.68 6.83 -8.87
N ILE A 82 -3.36 6.68 -8.93
CA ILE A 82 -2.58 5.94 -7.92
C ILE A 82 -2.54 6.67 -6.57
N ILE A 83 -2.41 8.00 -6.58
CA ILE A 83 -2.46 8.77 -5.32
C ILE A 83 -3.84 8.63 -4.67
N THR A 84 -4.91 8.73 -5.47
CA THR A 84 -6.28 8.68 -4.94
C THR A 84 -6.72 7.29 -4.54
N GLY A 85 -6.40 6.27 -5.34
CA GLY A 85 -6.80 4.89 -5.12
C GLY A 85 -5.89 4.14 -4.16
N PHE A 86 -4.59 4.09 -4.45
CA PHE A 86 -3.63 3.29 -3.69
C PHE A 86 -3.10 4.01 -2.45
N PHE A 87 -2.58 5.24 -2.61
CA PHE A 87 -1.94 5.93 -1.48
C PHE A 87 -2.91 6.21 -0.33
N PHE A 88 -4.12 6.72 -0.62
CA PHE A 88 -5.14 6.91 0.43
C PHE A 88 -5.68 5.59 0.99
N HIS A 89 -5.74 4.51 0.21
CA HIS A 89 -6.12 3.19 0.70
C HIS A 89 -5.13 2.69 1.78
N GLU A 90 -3.84 2.68 1.46
CA GLU A 90 -2.79 2.25 2.42
C GLU A 90 -2.75 3.13 3.66
N LEU A 91 -2.92 4.45 3.47
CA LEU A 91 -2.96 5.38 4.58
C LEU A 91 -4.19 5.16 5.48
N SER A 92 -5.32 4.75 4.92
CA SER A 92 -6.54 4.44 5.67
C SER A 92 -6.36 3.22 6.57
N HIS A 93 -5.76 2.14 6.06
CA HIS A 93 -5.41 0.95 6.86
C HIS A 93 -4.52 1.32 8.05
N LYS A 94 -3.55 2.19 7.79
CA LYS A 94 -2.65 2.67 8.83
C LYS A 94 -3.35 3.52 9.87
N PHE A 95 -4.14 4.51 9.44
CA PHE A 95 -4.85 5.40 10.35
C PHE A 95 -5.86 4.64 11.23
N ILE A 96 -6.57 3.65 10.67
CA ILE A 96 -7.49 2.86 11.46
C ILE A 96 -6.74 1.98 12.47
N ALA A 97 -5.63 1.33 12.07
CA ALA A 97 -4.82 0.53 12.98
C ALA A 97 -4.26 1.38 14.14
N GLN A 98 -3.71 2.55 13.82
CA GLN A 98 -3.18 3.49 14.81
C GLN A 98 -4.25 4.02 15.75
N ARG A 99 -5.48 4.26 15.26
CA ARG A 99 -6.62 4.65 16.10
C ARG A 99 -6.96 3.61 17.17
N TYR A 100 -6.72 2.34 16.91
CA TYR A 100 -6.92 1.24 17.86
C TYR A 100 -5.65 0.87 18.65
N GLY A 101 -4.59 1.69 18.61
CA GLY A 101 -3.33 1.43 19.31
C GLY A 101 -2.50 0.28 18.71
N LEU A 102 -2.81 -0.13 17.48
CA LEU A 102 -2.08 -1.16 16.76
C LEU A 102 -0.98 -0.53 15.90
N TRP A 103 0.11 -1.27 15.73
CA TRP A 103 1.20 -0.88 14.85
C TRP A 103 0.90 -1.28 13.40
N ALA A 104 1.06 -0.35 12.47
CA ALA A 104 0.94 -0.57 11.03
C ALA A 104 2.01 0.26 10.29
N GLU A 105 2.73 -0.40 9.38
CA GLU A 105 3.76 0.22 8.55
C GLU A 105 3.68 -0.36 7.14
N PHE A 106 3.59 0.50 6.13
CA PHE A 106 3.60 0.05 4.75
C PHE A 106 4.96 -0.56 4.37
N ARG A 107 4.92 -1.77 3.80
CA ARG A 107 6.08 -2.48 3.26
C ARG A 107 5.75 -2.93 1.84
N MET A 108 6.45 -2.35 0.85
CA MET A 108 6.27 -2.77 -0.53
C MET A 108 6.69 -4.24 -0.70
N TYR A 109 5.99 -4.94 -1.59
CA TYR A 109 6.39 -6.26 -2.06
C TYR A 109 7.06 -6.12 -3.44
N PRO A 110 8.40 -6.22 -3.55
CA PRO A 110 9.10 -5.95 -4.80
C PRO A 110 8.67 -6.85 -5.96
N GLY A 111 8.36 -8.12 -5.68
CA GLY A 111 7.90 -9.07 -6.70
C GLY A 111 6.56 -8.65 -7.33
N GLY A 112 5.62 -8.17 -6.51
CA GLY A 112 4.33 -7.68 -6.99
C GLY A 112 4.46 -6.39 -7.81
N LEU A 113 5.31 -5.46 -7.36
CA LEU A 113 5.59 -4.23 -8.12
C LEU A 113 6.26 -4.54 -9.46
N LEU A 114 7.23 -5.46 -9.48
CA LEU A 114 7.88 -5.89 -10.72
C LEU A 114 6.87 -6.55 -11.66
N PHE A 115 6.00 -7.40 -11.13
CA PHE A 115 4.95 -8.05 -11.93
C PHE A 115 4.01 -7.03 -12.56
N ALA A 116 3.46 -6.11 -11.76
CA ALA A 116 2.59 -5.04 -12.24
C ALA A 116 3.29 -4.18 -13.31
N PHE A 117 4.56 -3.83 -13.08
CA PHE A 117 5.35 -3.08 -14.05
C PHE A 117 5.55 -3.82 -15.36
N LEU A 118 5.95 -5.11 -15.32
CA LEU A 118 6.19 -5.90 -16.53
C LEU A 118 4.91 -6.15 -17.32
N PHE A 119 3.80 -6.47 -16.65
CA PHE A 119 2.51 -6.70 -17.31
C PHE A 119 1.97 -5.40 -17.90
N GLY A 120 2.04 -4.30 -17.16
CA GLY A 120 1.65 -2.98 -17.66
C GLY A 120 2.48 -2.56 -18.87
N LEU A 121 3.81 -2.63 -18.75
CA LEU A 121 4.74 -2.25 -19.81
C LEU A 121 4.58 -3.12 -21.07
N LEU A 122 4.61 -4.45 -20.93
CA LEU A 122 4.68 -5.38 -22.06
C LEU A 122 3.32 -5.59 -22.72
N ILE A 123 2.29 -5.82 -21.90
CA ILE A 123 0.96 -6.26 -22.34
C ILE A 123 -0.03 -5.11 -22.32
N GLY A 124 0.19 -4.06 -21.52
CA GLY A 124 -0.80 -3.00 -21.33
C GLY A 124 -1.91 -3.41 -20.37
N PHE A 125 -1.62 -4.31 -19.42
CA PHE A 125 -2.59 -4.80 -18.45
C PHE A 125 -1.98 -4.83 -17.04
N VAL A 126 -2.72 -4.41 -16.02
CA VAL A 126 -2.26 -4.38 -14.62
C VAL A 126 -3.33 -4.94 -13.70
#